data_AF-Q6PNL1-F1
#
_entry.id   AF-Q6PNL1-F1
#
_cell.length_a   1.000
_cell.length_b   1.000
_cell.length_c   1.000
_cell.angle_alpha   90.00
_cell.angle_beta   90.00
_cell.angle_gamma   90.00
#
_symmetry.space_group_name_H-M   'P 1'
#
loop_
_entity.id
_entity.type
_entity.pdbx_description
1 polymer ?
#
loop_
_entity_poly.entity_id
_entity_poly.type
_entity_poly.pdbx_seq_one_letter_code
_entity_poly.pdbx_strand_id
1 'polypeptide(L)'
;FPGVAHFHTMRVAQPGGKFYTAEFLRQLCDLWDLRGSGITNMHGSTGDIIFLGTTTPQLEEIFYEMSHKFNQDLGGSGSNLRTPADCIGQARCEFACYDTQDMCYDLTQEYQDELHRPAFPYKFKFKFDGCPNCCVASIARADLSFIGTWRDDIKIDQEAVQAYIGGEIAPNGGAHSGRDWGPFDIQKEVIDNCPTECLWMEGNKLMIDSKECNRCMHCINATPRALRI
;
A
#
# COMPACT_ATOMS: atom_id res chain seq x y z
N PHE A 1 29.51 10.88 23.86
CA PHE A 1 28.29 10.03 23.93
C PHE A 1 28.66 8.56 23.81
N PRO A 2 29.14 7.91 24.90
CA PRO A 2 29.60 6.51 24.83
C PRO A 2 28.47 5.52 24.51
N GLY A 3 27.23 5.80 24.94
CA GLY A 3 26.08 4.92 24.71
C GLY A 3 25.62 4.77 23.25
N VAL A 4 26.16 5.57 22.33
CA VAL A 4 25.89 5.48 20.88
C VAL A 4 27.19 5.37 20.08
N ALA A 5 28.27 4.89 20.70
CA ALA A 5 29.51 4.62 19.98
C ALA A 5 29.29 3.62 18.83
N HIS A 6 28.42 2.63 19.05
CA HIS A 6 27.81 1.81 18.01
C HIS A 6 26.30 2.04 18.08
N PHE A 7 25.67 2.22 16.92
CA PHE A 7 24.24 2.49 16.84
C PHE A 7 23.67 1.94 15.54
N HIS A 8 23.94 0.66 15.30
CA HIS A 8 23.57 -0.03 14.06
C HIS A 8 22.07 -0.13 13.92
N THR A 9 21.58 -0.05 12.69
CA THR A 9 20.17 -0.27 12.36
C THR A 9 20.00 -1.66 11.76
N MET A 10 19.05 -2.43 12.28
CA MET A 10 18.63 -3.69 11.68
C MET A 10 17.28 -3.51 10.99
N ARG A 11 17.17 -3.99 9.76
CA ARG A 11 15.92 -4.02 8.99
C ARG A 11 15.31 -5.38 9.18
N VAL A 12 14.05 -5.43 9.59
CA VAL A 12 13.30 -6.67 9.83
C VAL A 12 12.14 -6.72 8.83
N ALA A 13 11.98 -7.84 8.14
CA ALA A 13 10.97 -7.98 7.10
C ALA A 13 9.55 -7.84 7.69
N GLN A 14 8.69 -7.03 7.08
CA GLN A 14 7.32 -6.84 7.54
C GLN A 14 6.34 -7.79 6.84
N PRO A 15 5.22 -8.17 7.49
CA PRO A 15 4.11 -8.87 6.82
C PRO A 15 3.38 -7.95 5.82
N GLY A 16 2.71 -8.58 4.85
CA GLY A 16 1.85 -7.90 3.87
C GLY A 16 0.80 -7.01 4.56
N GLY A 17 0.52 -5.84 3.97
CA GLY A 17 -0.41 -4.84 4.52
C GLY A 17 -0.03 -4.27 5.89
N LYS A 18 1.10 -4.69 6.49
CA LYS A 18 1.54 -4.35 7.86
C LYS A 18 0.50 -4.74 8.93
N PHE A 19 -0.19 -5.87 8.73
CA PHE A 19 -1.07 -6.44 9.75
C PHE A 19 -0.25 -7.15 10.83
N TYR A 20 -0.61 -6.91 12.09
CA TYR A 20 0.09 -7.48 13.23
C TYR A 20 -0.89 -7.97 14.30
N THR A 21 -0.47 -8.99 15.04
CA THR A 21 -1.05 -9.30 16.35
C THR A 21 -0.27 -8.58 17.45
N ALA A 22 -0.93 -8.25 18.55
CA ALA A 22 -0.24 -7.65 19.70
C ALA A 22 0.80 -8.60 20.32
N GLU A 23 0.59 -9.91 20.21
CA GLU A 23 1.54 -10.93 20.66
C GLU A 23 2.87 -10.84 19.91
N PHE A 24 2.82 -10.82 18.58
CA PHE A 24 4.03 -10.71 17.75
C PHE A 24 4.79 -9.41 18.02
N LEU A 25 4.09 -8.28 18.11
CA LEU A 25 4.76 -7.00 18.40
C LEU A 25 5.40 -6.98 19.80
N ARG A 26 4.76 -7.59 20.82
CA ARG A 26 5.35 -7.70 22.15
C ARG A 26 6.62 -8.55 22.13
N GLN A 27 6.62 -9.68 21.41
CA GLN A 27 7.82 -10.50 21.25
C GLN A 27 8.99 -9.72 20.63
N LEU A 28 8.72 -8.91 19.59
CA LEU A 28 9.72 -8.03 18.99
C LEU A 28 10.20 -6.94 19.96
N CYS A 29 9.29 -6.34 20.74
CA CYS A 29 9.65 -5.37 21.77
C CYS A 29 10.53 -5.99 22.86
N ASP A 30 10.17 -7.15 23.40
CA ASP A 30 10.93 -7.84 24.44
C ASP A 30 12.37 -8.16 23.97
N LEU A 31 12.51 -8.61 22.72
CA LEU A 31 13.83 -8.83 22.11
C LEU A 31 14.63 -7.53 21.97
N TRP A 32 13.99 -6.47 21.47
CA TRP A 32 14.67 -5.22 21.16
C TRP A 32 14.98 -4.37 22.41
N ASP A 33 14.19 -4.46 23.46
CA ASP A 33 14.47 -3.87 24.77
C ASP A 33 15.68 -4.54 25.43
N LEU A 34 15.82 -5.86 25.25
CA LEU A 34 16.95 -6.62 25.81
C LEU A 34 18.26 -6.38 25.04
N ARG A 35 18.21 -6.35 23.70
CA ARG A 35 19.40 -6.44 22.85
C ARG A 35 19.67 -5.20 22.00
N GLY A 36 18.77 -4.22 22.03
CA GLY A 36 18.87 -2.99 21.26
C GLY A 36 18.73 -1.76 22.14
N SER A 37 18.29 -0.67 21.52
CA SER A 37 18.10 0.62 22.19
C SER A 37 16.68 0.80 22.76
N GLY A 38 15.74 -0.09 22.43
CA GLY A 38 14.30 0.11 22.63
C GLY A 38 13.66 1.12 21.65
N ILE A 39 14.43 1.70 20.72
CA ILE A 39 13.94 2.70 19.75
C ILE A 39 13.67 2.03 18.40
N THR A 40 12.52 2.32 17.79
CA THR A 40 12.15 1.78 16.48
C THR A 40 11.68 2.87 15.51
N ASN A 41 11.67 2.55 14.21
CA ASN A 41 10.77 3.20 13.27
C ASN A 41 9.75 2.17 12.76
N MET A 42 8.47 2.51 12.89
CA MET A 42 7.33 1.71 12.44
C MET A 42 6.61 2.52 11.35
N HIS A 43 7.07 2.49 10.10
CA HIS A 43 8.06 1.61 9.47
C HIS A 43 9.12 2.43 8.71
N GLY A 44 10.13 1.76 8.17
CA GLY A 44 11.02 2.36 7.18
C GLY A 44 10.27 2.64 5.86
N SER A 45 10.70 3.65 5.11
CA SER A 45 10.03 4.05 3.86
C SER A 45 10.03 2.98 2.76
N THR A 46 10.84 1.92 2.85
CA THR A 46 10.73 0.79 1.91
C THR A 46 9.59 -0.14 2.33
N GLY A 47 9.47 -0.45 3.63
CA GLY A 47 8.47 -1.34 4.20
C GLY A 47 8.89 -1.90 5.56
N ASP A 48 10.21 -2.09 5.76
CA ASP A 48 10.80 -2.79 6.90
C ASP A 48 10.37 -2.25 8.27
N ILE A 49 10.25 -3.14 9.25
CA ILE A 49 10.37 -2.75 10.66
C ILE A 49 11.83 -2.33 10.90
N ILE A 50 12.04 -1.20 11.58
CA ILE A 50 13.38 -0.66 11.84
C ILE A 50 13.70 -0.78 13.32
N PHE A 51 14.65 -1.63 13.63
CA PHE A 51 15.31 -1.71 14.93
C PHE A 51 16.49 -0.72 14.94
N LEU A 52 16.32 0.42 15.63
CA LEU A 52 17.20 1.58 15.53
C LEU A 52 18.20 1.64 16.68
N GLY A 53 19.40 1.10 16.48
CA GLY A 53 20.50 1.23 17.42
C GLY A 53 20.77 -0.04 18.22
N THR A 54 21.85 -0.73 17.84
CA THR A 54 22.46 -1.79 18.64
C THR A 54 23.98 -1.81 18.42
N THR A 55 24.68 -2.73 19.07
CA THR A 55 26.13 -2.92 18.96
C THR A 55 26.46 -4.13 18.09
N THR A 56 27.70 -4.18 17.57
CA THR A 56 28.13 -5.26 16.66
C THR A 56 27.94 -6.66 17.25
N PRO A 57 28.29 -6.94 18.53
CA PRO A 57 28.12 -8.28 19.10
C PRO A 57 26.67 -8.76 19.22
N GLN A 58 25.68 -7.85 19.20
CA GLN A 58 24.28 -8.21 19.33
C GLN A 58 23.62 -8.58 17.99
N LEU A 59 24.25 -8.30 16.85
CA LEU A 59 23.62 -8.50 15.53
C LEU A 59 23.22 -9.98 15.31
N GLU A 60 24.16 -10.90 15.52
CA GLU A 60 23.92 -12.34 15.37
C GLU A 60 22.96 -12.86 16.44
N GLU A 61 23.04 -12.34 17.67
CA GLU A 61 22.16 -12.72 18.76
C GLU A 61 20.69 -12.36 18.46
N ILE A 62 20.46 -11.15 17.95
CA ILE A 62 19.14 -10.69 17.53
C ILE A 62 18.65 -11.52 16.33
N PHE A 63 19.51 -11.76 15.35
CA PHE A 63 19.16 -12.58 14.18
C PHE A 63 18.81 -14.03 14.55
N TYR A 64 19.57 -14.63 15.46
CA TYR A 64 19.31 -15.97 15.96
C TYR A 64 17.95 -16.07 16.64
N GLU A 65 17.63 -15.12 17.54
CA GLU A 65 16.34 -15.04 18.23
C GLU A 65 15.18 -14.89 17.24
N MET A 66 15.29 -13.97 16.28
CA MET A 66 14.24 -13.74 15.26
C MET A 66 13.99 -14.99 14.42
N SER A 67 15.04 -15.62 13.90
CA SER A 67 14.93 -16.79 13.04
C SER A 67 14.44 -18.04 13.79
N HIS A 68 14.99 -18.32 14.98
CA HIS A 68 14.71 -19.58 15.68
C HIS A 68 13.47 -19.55 16.56
N LYS A 69 13.04 -18.36 17.04
CA LYS A 69 11.87 -18.25 17.94
C LYS A 69 10.66 -17.61 17.29
N PHE A 70 10.86 -16.66 16.37
CA PHE A 70 9.77 -15.85 15.81
C PHE A 70 9.45 -16.20 14.35
N ASN A 71 10.24 -17.09 13.72
CA ASN A 71 10.16 -17.38 12.29
C ASN A 71 10.19 -16.10 11.45
N GLN A 72 11.12 -15.21 11.79
CA GLN A 72 11.20 -13.85 11.26
C GLN A 72 12.59 -13.59 10.68
N ASP A 73 12.64 -13.03 9.47
CA ASP A 73 13.89 -12.72 8.77
C ASP A 73 14.16 -11.20 8.70
N LEU A 74 15.38 -10.87 8.26
CA LEU A 74 15.85 -9.54 7.97
C LEU A 74 15.26 -9.00 6.66
N GLY A 75 15.27 -7.68 6.54
CA GLY A 75 14.99 -6.98 5.29
C GLY A 75 16.24 -6.76 4.43
N GLY A 76 16.03 -6.27 3.21
CA GLY A 76 17.11 -6.06 2.22
C GLY A 76 17.86 -4.73 2.35
N SER A 77 19.19 -4.76 2.14
CA SER A 77 20.03 -3.56 1.99
C SER A 77 21.28 -3.84 1.15
N GLY A 78 21.78 -2.84 0.41
CA GLY A 78 22.91 -3.00 -0.52
C GLY A 78 22.49 -2.96 -2.00
N SER A 79 23.29 -3.60 -2.86
CA SER A 79 23.02 -3.72 -4.30
C SER A 79 22.31 -5.06 -4.61
N ASN A 80 21.07 -5.15 -4.14
CA ASN A 80 20.18 -6.31 -4.14
C ASN A 80 18.74 -5.88 -4.38
N LEU A 81 17.85 -6.87 -4.48
CA LEU A 81 16.43 -6.67 -4.20
C LEU A 81 16.27 -6.13 -2.77
N ARG A 82 15.46 -5.11 -2.61
CA ARG A 82 15.04 -4.59 -1.31
C ARG A 82 13.68 -5.16 -0.95
N THR A 83 13.37 -5.13 0.33
CA THR A 83 12.09 -5.59 0.89
C THR A 83 10.91 -5.05 0.07
N PRO A 84 10.17 -5.93 -0.60
CA PRO A 84 8.97 -5.54 -1.32
C PRO A 84 7.89 -5.01 -0.37
N ALA A 85 6.97 -4.20 -0.90
CA ALA A 85 5.85 -3.67 -0.12
C ALA A 85 4.62 -3.47 -0.99
N ASP A 86 3.47 -3.67 -0.37
CA ASP A 86 2.15 -3.63 -0.98
C ASP A 86 1.24 -2.58 -0.32
N CYS A 87 0.17 -2.19 -1.02
CA CYS A 87 -0.97 -1.54 -0.41
C CYS A 87 -1.87 -2.57 0.32
N ILE A 88 -2.85 -2.09 1.08
CA ILE A 88 -3.76 -2.96 1.84
C ILE A 88 -4.53 -3.97 0.97
N GLY A 89 -4.65 -3.71 -0.34
CA GLY A 89 -5.25 -4.65 -1.29
C GLY A 89 -6.66 -5.08 -0.91
N GLN A 90 -7.01 -6.31 -1.30
CA GLN A 90 -8.34 -6.87 -1.09
C GLN A 90 -8.69 -7.13 0.39
N ALA A 91 -7.72 -7.03 1.31
CA ALA A 91 -8.01 -7.20 2.74
C ALA A 91 -8.98 -6.13 3.27
N ARG A 92 -8.97 -4.92 2.71
CA ARG A 92 -9.87 -3.83 3.14
C ARG A 92 -10.06 -2.71 2.10
N CYS A 93 -9.95 -3.01 0.81
CA CYS A 93 -10.21 -2.05 -0.26
C CYS A 93 -11.05 -2.71 -1.35
N GLU A 94 -12.20 -2.12 -1.62
CA GLU A 94 -13.13 -2.52 -2.67
C GLU A 94 -12.64 -2.18 -4.09
N PHE A 95 -11.53 -1.45 -4.22
CA PHE A 95 -10.91 -1.10 -5.51
C PHE A 95 -9.77 -2.05 -5.92
N ALA A 96 -9.41 -3.03 -5.09
CA ALA A 96 -8.30 -3.91 -5.38
C ALA A 96 -8.61 -4.81 -6.59
N CYS A 97 -7.79 -4.71 -7.64
CA CYS A 97 -7.95 -5.50 -8.87
C CYS A 97 -7.26 -6.87 -8.81
N TYR A 98 -6.45 -7.12 -7.79
CA TYR A 98 -5.76 -8.38 -7.54
C TYR A 98 -5.32 -8.47 -6.07
N ASP A 99 -4.88 -9.65 -5.63
CA ASP A 99 -4.29 -9.82 -4.31
C ASP A 99 -2.86 -9.28 -4.27
N THR A 100 -2.70 -8.03 -3.81
CA THR A 100 -1.41 -7.36 -3.70
C THR A 100 -0.54 -7.97 -2.60
N GLN A 101 -1.16 -8.47 -1.52
CA GLN A 101 -0.44 -9.01 -0.37
C GLN A 101 0.15 -10.38 -0.71
N ASP A 102 -0.64 -11.24 -1.35
CA ASP A 102 -0.22 -12.57 -1.79
C ASP A 102 0.94 -12.48 -2.80
N MET A 103 0.79 -11.67 -3.86
CA MET A 103 1.87 -11.46 -4.82
C MET A 103 3.13 -10.85 -4.20
N CYS A 104 2.98 -9.92 -3.24
CA CYS A 104 4.11 -9.33 -2.53
C CYS A 104 4.84 -10.37 -1.69
N TYR A 105 4.09 -11.23 -0.98
CA TYR A 105 4.64 -12.31 -0.18
C TYR A 105 5.36 -13.34 -1.06
N ASP A 106 4.69 -13.85 -2.09
CA ASP A 106 5.23 -14.87 -2.98
C ASP A 106 6.54 -14.43 -3.65
N LEU A 107 6.59 -13.22 -4.21
CA LEU A 107 7.81 -12.72 -4.83
C LEU A 107 8.89 -12.36 -3.80
N THR A 108 8.52 -12.05 -2.57
CA THR A 108 9.50 -11.89 -1.48
C THR A 108 10.13 -13.22 -1.12
N GLN A 109 9.35 -14.31 -1.09
CA GLN A 109 9.83 -15.66 -0.79
C GLN A 109 10.64 -16.25 -1.95
N GLU A 110 10.18 -16.08 -3.20
CA GLU A 110 10.86 -16.58 -4.39
C GLU A 110 12.27 -15.99 -4.54
N TYR A 111 12.41 -14.67 -4.32
CA TYR A 111 13.68 -13.95 -4.52
C TYR A 111 14.43 -13.63 -3.22
N GLN A 112 14.38 -14.55 -2.25
CA GLN A 112 15.12 -14.41 -0.99
C GLN A 112 16.63 -14.30 -1.21
N ASP A 113 17.21 -15.06 -2.15
CA ASP A 113 18.65 -15.01 -2.42
C ASP A 113 19.06 -13.62 -2.95
N GLU A 114 18.31 -13.10 -3.93
CA GLU A 114 18.54 -11.77 -4.50
C GLU A 114 18.28 -10.64 -3.50
N LEU A 115 17.49 -10.88 -2.45
CA LEU A 115 17.26 -9.92 -1.36
C LEU A 115 18.39 -9.95 -0.33
N HIS A 116 18.84 -11.12 0.09
CA HIS A 116 19.86 -11.26 1.14
C HIS A 116 21.30 -11.17 0.64
N ARG A 117 21.57 -11.47 -0.64
CA ARG A 117 22.92 -11.53 -1.21
C ARG A 117 23.06 -10.55 -2.38
N PRO A 118 23.73 -9.41 -2.19
CA PRO A 118 23.94 -8.42 -3.24
C PRO A 118 24.59 -8.99 -4.52
N ALA A 119 23.77 -9.25 -5.53
CA ALA A 119 24.17 -9.78 -6.84
C ALA A 119 23.89 -8.82 -8.01
N PHE A 120 23.28 -7.67 -7.75
CA PHE A 120 22.89 -6.70 -8.79
C PHE A 120 23.90 -5.56 -8.92
N PRO A 121 23.93 -4.86 -10.06
CA PRO A 121 24.75 -3.65 -10.22
C PRO A 121 24.40 -2.55 -9.21
N TYR A 122 23.12 -2.45 -8.83
CA TYR A 122 22.67 -1.53 -7.79
C TYR A 122 21.39 -2.03 -7.10
N LYS A 123 20.77 -1.18 -6.27
CA LYS A 123 19.52 -1.52 -5.57
C LYS A 123 18.37 -1.76 -6.57
N PHE A 124 17.48 -2.67 -6.25
CA PHE A 124 16.24 -2.92 -7.00
C PHE A 124 15.05 -3.05 -6.04
N LYS A 125 13.87 -2.57 -6.40
CA LYS A 125 12.68 -2.57 -5.54
C LYS A 125 11.44 -3.01 -6.31
N PHE A 126 10.65 -3.84 -5.65
CA PHE A 126 9.27 -4.14 -6.04
C PHE A 126 8.28 -3.36 -5.17
N LYS A 127 7.18 -2.90 -5.76
CA LYS A 127 5.99 -2.44 -5.02
C LYS A 127 4.71 -2.78 -5.75
N PHE A 128 3.66 -3.06 -4.98
CA PHE A 128 2.40 -3.61 -5.46
C PHE A 128 1.21 -2.73 -5.06
N ASP A 129 0.56 -2.13 -6.04
CA ASP A 129 -0.60 -1.28 -5.86
C ASP A 129 -1.83 -1.91 -6.52
N GLY A 130 -2.89 -2.14 -5.74
CA GLY A 130 -4.08 -2.85 -6.20
C GLY A 130 -4.91 -2.08 -7.23
N CYS A 131 -4.70 -0.78 -7.37
CA CYS A 131 -5.36 0.08 -8.36
C CYS A 131 -4.52 1.35 -8.65
N PRO A 132 -4.90 2.17 -9.65
CA PRO A 132 -4.17 3.38 -10.02
C PRO A 132 -4.11 4.49 -8.96
N ASN A 133 -4.88 4.40 -7.86
CA ASN A 133 -4.74 5.31 -6.71
C ASN A 133 -3.36 5.21 -6.02
N CYS A 134 -2.63 4.11 -6.25
CA CYS A 134 -1.20 4.01 -5.96
C CYS A 134 -0.85 4.28 -4.48
N CYS A 135 -1.58 3.67 -3.55
CA CYS A 135 -1.47 3.91 -2.11
C CYS A 135 -0.10 3.53 -1.50
N VAL A 136 0.65 2.57 -2.08
CA VAL A 136 2.05 2.31 -1.68
C VAL A 136 3.06 3.11 -2.52
N ALA A 137 2.57 3.88 -3.49
CA ALA A 137 3.31 4.74 -4.40
C ALA A 137 4.35 3.97 -5.20
N SER A 138 3.96 2.82 -5.76
CA SER A 138 4.84 1.93 -6.51
C SER A 138 5.53 2.65 -7.68
N ILE A 139 4.78 3.43 -8.46
CA ILE A 139 5.29 4.14 -9.64
C ILE A 139 6.43 5.13 -9.33
N ALA A 140 6.47 5.65 -8.10
CA ALA A 140 7.44 6.66 -7.69
C ALA A 140 8.58 6.11 -6.83
N ARG A 141 8.41 4.91 -6.24
CA ARG A 141 9.29 4.41 -5.16
C ARG A 141 9.73 2.96 -5.35
N ALA A 142 9.56 2.40 -6.55
CA ALA A 142 10.03 1.09 -6.95
C ALA A 142 10.65 1.13 -8.35
N ASP A 143 11.62 0.25 -8.58
CA ASP A 143 12.26 0.05 -9.88
C ASP A 143 11.35 -0.79 -10.80
N LEU A 144 10.57 -1.71 -10.20
CA LEU A 144 9.48 -2.42 -10.86
C LEU A 144 8.18 -2.22 -10.08
N SER A 145 7.20 -1.65 -10.76
CA SER A 145 5.90 -1.26 -10.20
C SER A 145 4.81 -2.14 -10.78
N PHE A 146 4.04 -2.78 -9.90
CA PHE A 146 2.86 -3.56 -10.25
C PHE A 146 1.62 -2.76 -9.87
N ILE A 147 0.81 -2.36 -10.85
CA ILE A 147 -0.39 -1.54 -10.62
C ILE A 147 -1.59 -2.24 -11.25
N GLY A 148 -2.57 -2.59 -10.40
CA GLY A 148 -3.78 -3.28 -10.80
C GLY A 148 -4.69 -2.43 -11.66
N THR A 149 -5.40 -3.07 -12.58
CA THR A 149 -6.43 -2.45 -13.41
C THR A 149 -7.40 -3.51 -13.92
N TRP A 150 -8.46 -3.08 -14.60
CA TRP A 150 -9.44 -3.92 -15.26
C TRP A 150 -9.49 -3.60 -16.76
N ARG A 151 -10.19 -4.44 -17.54
CA ARG A 151 -10.24 -4.31 -19.02
C ARG A 151 -11.65 -4.32 -19.60
N ASP A 152 -12.64 -4.61 -18.77
CA ASP A 152 -14.06 -4.58 -19.03
C ASP A 152 -14.68 -3.26 -18.56
N ASP A 153 -16.01 -3.19 -18.59
CA ASP A 153 -16.76 -1.98 -18.27
C ASP A 153 -16.79 -1.70 -16.76
N ILE A 154 -16.82 -0.42 -16.39
CA ILE A 154 -17.14 -0.02 -15.01
C ILE A 154 -18.59 -0.43 -14.72
N LYS A 155 -18.82 -1.06 -13.57
CA LYS A 155 -20.16 -1.42 -13.10
C LYS A 155 -20.85 -0.18 -12.54
N ILE A 156 -22.06 0.11 -13.02
CA ILE A 156 -22.84 1.29 -12.65
C ILE A 156 -24.14 0.87 -11.98
N ASP A 157 -24.33 1.26 -10.73
CA ASP A 157 -25.62 1.22 -10.04
C ASP A 157 -26.32 2.58 -10.20
N GLN A 158 -27.32 2.62 -11.07
CA GLN A 158 -28.04 3.86 -11.39
C GLN A 158 -28.90 4.36 -10.22
N GLU A 159 -29.38 3.48 -9.33
CA GLU A 159 -30.12 3.92 -8.13
C GLU A 159 -29.16 4.63 -7.17
N ALA A 160 -27.97 4.08 -6.98
CA ALA A 160 -26.93 4.72 -6.17
C ALA A 160 -26.46 6.05 -6.79
N VAL A 161 -26.34 6.14 -8.13
CA VAL A 161 -26.06 7.43 -8.82
C VAL A 161 -27.11 8.47 -8.45
N GLN A 162 -28.40 8.12 -8.51
CA GLN A 162 -29.47 9.04 -8.14
C GLN A 162 -29.45 9.39 -6.64
N ALA A 163 -29.08 8.45 -5.77
CA ALA A 163 -28.91 8.73 -4.34
C ALA A 163 -27.76 9.72 -4.05
N TYR A 164 -26.67 9.71 -4.84
CA TYR A 164 -25.64 10.75 -4.77
C TYR A 164 -26.18 12.12 -5.22
N ILE A 165 -26.85 12.17 -6.38
CA ILE A 165 -27.44 13.42 -6.93
C ILE A 165 -28.49 13.99 -5.96
N GLY A 166 -29.27 13.13 -5.31
CA GLY A 166 -30.27 13.50 -4.31
C GLY A 166 -29.69 13.88 -2.94
N GLY A 167 -28.37 13.73 -2.74
CA GLY A 167 -27.69 14.08 -1.48
C GLY A 167 -27.88 13.06 -0.35
N GLU A 168 -28.40 11.87 -0.63
CA GLU A 168 -28.56 10.79 0.35
C GLU A 168 -27.21 10.12 0.69
N ILE A 169 -26.27 10.16 -0.24
CA ILE A 169 -24.92 9.62 -0.08
C ILE A 169 -23.91 10.75 -0.29
N ALA A 170 -23.01 10.92 0.68
CA ALA A 170 -21.93 11.90 0.58
C ALA A 170 -20.88 11.48 -0.47
N PRO A 171 -20.44 12.39 -1.37
CA PRO A 171 -19.40 12.09 -2.36
C PRO A 171 -18.06 11.78 -1.68
N ASN A 172 -17.23 10.99 -2.37
CA ASN A 172 -15.87 10.62 -1.96
C ASN A 172 -15.80 10.02 -0.55
N GLY A 173 -16.81 9.22 -0.18
CA GLY A 173 -16.93 8.62 1.16
C GLY A 173 -17.01 9.66 2.30
N GLY A 174 -17.38 10.90 2.01
CA GLY A 174 -17.38 12.00 2.99
C GLY A 174 -16.02 12.64 3.25
N ALA A 175 -15.00 12.39 2.41
CA ALA A 175 -13.65 12.92 2.58
C ALA A 175 -13.57 14.46 2.73
N HIS A 176 -14.58 15.19 2.26
CA HIS A 176 -14.63 16.64 2.28
C HIS A 176 -15.63 17.23 3.30
N SER A 177 -16.18 16.42 4.21
CA SER A 177 -17.22 16.84 5.18
C SER A 177 -16.77 17.91 6.19
N GLY A 178 -15.47 18.21 6.25
CA GLY A 178 -14.91 19.26 7.12
C GLY A 178 -15.12 20.69 6.63
N ARG A 179 -15.68 20.89 5.43
CA ARG A 179 -15.98 22.20 4.85
C ARG A 179 -17.29 22.14 4.07
N ASP A 180 -18.02 23.25 4.04
CA ASP A 180 -19.18 23.43 3.16
C ASP A 180 -18.71 23.74 1.73
N TRP A 181 -19.01 22.82 0.81
CA TRP A 181 -18.73 22.94 -0.63
C TRP A 181 -20.01 23.12 -1.45
N GLY A 182 -21.18 23.19 -0.79
CA GLY A 182 -22.48 23.09 -1.43
C GLY A 182 -22.95 21.64 -1.63
N PRO A 183 -24.16 21.46 -2.18
CA PRO A 183 -24.67 20.13 -2.55
C PRO A 183 -23.84 19.52 -3.68
N PHE A 184 -23.78 18.19 -3.71
CA PHE A 184 -23.07 17.46 -4.75
C PHE A 184 -23.61 17.80 -6.14
N ASP A 185 -22.71 18.12 -7.06
CA ASP A 185 -23.01 18.39 -8.46
C ASP A 185 -22.27 17.38 -9.35
N ILE A 186 -22.97 16.36 -9.84
CA ILE A 186 -22.36 15.29 -10.65
C ILE A 186 -21.70 15.82 -11.94
N GLN A 187 -22.23 16.90 -12.52
CA GLN A 187 -21.66 17.51 -13.70
C GLN A 187 -20.28 18.09 -13.36
N LYS A 188 -20.22 18.97 -12.35
CA LYS A 188 -18.99 19.67 -11.98
C LYS A 188 -17.95 18.79 -11.30
N GLU A 189 -18.38 17.83 -10.49
CA GLU A 189 -17.49 17.07 -9.63
C GLU A 189 -17.02 15.76 -10.27
N VAL A 190 -17.81 15.17 -11.18
CA VAL A 190 -17.47 13.88 -11.82
C VAL A 190 -17.26 14.03 -13.32
N ILE A 191 -18.26 14.53 -14.05
CA ILE A 191 -18.26 14.51 -15.52
C ILE A 191 -17.23 15.49 -16.10
N ASP A 192 -17.26 16.75 -15.68
CA ASP A 192 -16.34 17.80 -16.15
C ASP A 192 -14.88 17.55 -15.72
N ASN A 193 -14.67 16.68 -14.73
CA ASN A 193 -13.34 16.26 -14.27
C ASN A 193 -12.87 14.93 -14.87
N CYS A 194 -13.66 14.31 -15.75
CA CYS A 194 -13.20 13.14 -16.49
C CYS A 194 -12.07 13.53 -17.46
N PRO A 195 -10.86 12.96 -17.33
CA PRO A 195 -9.73 13.37 -18.16
C PRO A 195 -9.87 12.99 -19.65
N THR A 196 -10.80 12.11 -19.99
CA THR A 196 -11.06 11.68 -21.37
C THR A 196 -12.45 12.06 -21.87
N GLU A 197 -13.20 12.85 -21.09
CA GLU A 197 -14.54 13.34 -21.46
C GLU A 197 -15.50 12.20 -21.87
N CYS A 198 -15.32 11.00 -21.29
CA CYS A 198 -16.07 9.79 -21.67
C CYS A 198 -17.33 9.51 -20.82
N LEU A 199 -17.71 10.42 -19.91
CA LEU A 199 -18.94 10.32 -19.11
C LEU A 199 -19.97 11.34 -19.56
N TRP A 200 -21.26 10.98 -19.51
CA TRP A 200 -22.37 11.92 -19.70
C TRP A 200 -23.64 11.43 -19.00
N MET A 201 -24.62 12.32 -18.85
CA MET A 201 -25.98 11.94 -18.41
C MET A 201 -26.90 11.78 -19.61
N GLU A 202 -27.61 10.66 -19.67
CA GLU A 202 -28.75 10.46 -20.59
C GLU A 202 -30.04 10.39 -19.77
N GLY A 203 -30.71 11.54 -19.64
CA GLY A 203 -31.79 11.71 -18.66
C GLY A 203 -31.28 11.50 -17.24
N ASN A 204 -31.84 10.52 -16.52
CA ASN A 204 -31.44 10.18 -15.15
C ASN A 204 -30.43 9.04 -15.08
N LYS A 205 -29.74 8.70 -16.17
CA LYS A 205 -28.74 7.63 -16.19
C LYS A 205 -27.35 8.19 -16.48
N LEU A 206 -26.38 7.78 -15.66
CA LEU A 206 -24.96 8.03 -15.93
C LEU A 206 -24.47 7.01 -16.95
N MET A 207 -23.83 7.50 -18.00
CA MET A 207 -23.27 6.70 -19.09
C MET A 207 -21.75 6.86 -19.12
N ILE A 208 -21.05 5.81 -19.54
CA ILE A 208 -19.60 5.79 -19.68
C ILE A 208 -19.25 5.12 -21.01
N ASP A 209 -18.45 5.76 -21.84
CA ASP A 209 -17.78 5.11 -22.97
C ASP A 209 -16.50 4.45 -22.45
N SER A 210 -16.61 3.18 -22.05
CA SER A 210 -15.49 2.41 -21.48
C SER A 210 -14.28 2.32 -22.41
N LYS A 211 -14.50 2.39 -23.74
CA LYS A 211 -13.42 2.29 -24.72
C LYS A 211 -12.47 3.49 -24.63
N GLU A 212 -13.01 4.66 -24.32
CA GLU A 212 -12.27 5.90 -24.16
C GLU A 212 -11.86 6.16 -22.70
N CYS A 213 -12.24 5.28 -21.76
CA CYS A 213 -11.84 5.38 -20.36
C CYS A 213 -10.36 4.99 -20.16
N ASN A 214 -9.59 5.89 -19.55
CA ASN A 214 -8.20 5.62 -19.15
C ASN A 214 -8.05 5.02 -17.74
N ARG A 215 -9.15 4.67 -17.07
CA ARG A 215 -9.20 4.03 -15.74
C ARG A 215 -8.46 4.83 -14.66
N CYS A 216 -8.59 6.16 -14.68
CA CYS A 216 -7.94 7.07 -13.72
C CYS A 216 -8.48 7.03 -12.27
N MET A 217 -9.48 6.20 -11.98
CA MET A 217 -10.18 6.08 -10.68
C MET A 217 -11.04 7.27 -10.24
N HIS A 218 -10.98 8.46 -10.87
CA HIS A 218 -11.68 9.66 -10.37
C HIS A 218 -13.17 9.45 -10.08
N CYS A 219 -13.93 8.93 -11.05
CA CYS A 219 -15.36 8.71 -10.88
C CYS A 219 -15.67 7.65 -9.81
N ILE A 220 -14.92 6.54 -9.77
CA ILE A 220 -15.06 5.50 -8.74
C ILE A 220 -14.74 6.07 -7.35
N ASN A 221 -13.68 6.86 -7.23
CA ASN A 221 -13.32 7.51 -5.97
C ASN A 221 -14.40 8.50 -5.52
N ALA A 222 -15.00 9.25 -6.44
CA ALA A 222 -16.04 10.23 -6.13
C ALA A 222 -17.37 9.56 -5.74
N THR A 223 -17.72 8.43 -6.35
CA THR A 223 -19.01 7.75 -6.12
C THR A 223 -18.87 6.24 -5.86
N PRO A 224 -18.10 5.82 -4.83
CA PRO A 224 -17.70 4.42 -4.65
C PRO A 224 -18.84 3.45 -4.37
N ARG A 225 -20.00 3.95 -3.91
CA ARG A 225 -21.20 3.11 -3.74
C ARG A 225 -21.91 2.83 -5.06
N ALA A 226 -21.73 3.68 -6.07
CA ALA A 226 -22.41 3.62 -7.36
C ALA A 226 -21.54 3.02 -8.47
N LEU A 227 -20.25 3.35 -8.48
CA LEU A 227 -19.30 2.92 -9.51
C LEU A 227 -18.30 1.94 -8.93
N ARG A 228 -18.15 0.78 -9.59
CA ARG A 228 -17.26 -0.29 -9.13
C ARG A 228 -16.48 -0.93 -10.27
N ILE A 229 -15.36 -1.53 -9.89
CA ILE A 229 -14.53 -2.40 -10.73
C ILE A 229 -15.15 -3.80 -10.76
#